data_AF-A0A1Q5GVU8-F1
#
_entry.id   AF-A0A1Q5GVU8-F1
#
_cell.length_a   1.000
_cell.length_b   1.000
_cell.length_c   1.000
_cell.angle_alpha   90.00
_cell.angle_beta   90.00
_cell.angle_gamma   90.00
#
_symmetry.space_group_name_H-M   'P 1'
#
loop_
_entity.id
_entity.type
_entity.pdbx_description
1 polymer ?
#
loop_
_entity_poly.entity_id
_entity_poly.type
_entity_poly.pdbx_seq_one_letter_code
_entity_poly.pdbx_strand_id
1 'polypeptide(L)'
;MTSSVRHITIDCADAYALGAFWARVLGGRVSDEDSPGDPEALVEAPGTAVLLIRVDEEKRTKNRVHLDIQPQDRSRDEEVERLLALGATLVADHRKPNGRGWATLADPEGNEFCVECSAAERAALSGTRLPVTADDVSSAVRLAVDVLAGAPADRWDAPAGNLTWSCWETAEHLSDDLFAYAAQLGPRTPPLDREVPYRWAPRREGGPRNAVFADREAGPAGLLATLEASGALLAAMVRTTPPEVRSYHGYGISDPEGFAAMGVVETLVHTHDLARGLGLEWPPPPGLCDRVLARLFPDAPAGGDRWAVLLWATGRAGLPDRPRRTSWRWDGRPPADQTASSAG
;
A
#
# COMPACT_ATOMS: atom_id res chain seq x y z
N MET A 1 -7.17 3.07 36.96
CA MET A 1 -8.04 3.78 35.99
C MET A 1 -7.13 4.50 35.00
N THR A 2 -7.49 4.52 33.72
CA THR A 2 -6.74 5.21 32.66
C THR A 2 -7.45 6.50 32.28
N SER A 3 -6.70 7.54 31.95
CA SER A 3 -7.24 8.83 31.51
C SER A 3 -7.75 8.77 30.06
N SER A 4 -8.72 9.62 29.73
CA SER A 4 -9.20 9.88 28.36
C SER A 4 -8.84 11.30 27.93
N VAL A 5 -8.58 11.51 26.64
CA VAL A 5 -8.53 12.87 26.07
C VAL A 5 -9.94 13.44 26.09
N ARG A 6 -10.12 14.64 26.67
CA ARG A 6 -11.43 15.27 26.82
C ARG A 6 -11.75 16.23 25.66
N HIS A 7 -10.80 17.08 25.30
CA HIS A 7 -10.93 18.05 24.19
C HIS A 7 -9.56 18.38 23.61
N ILE A 8 -9.55 18.95 22.41
CA ILE A 8 -8.38 19.54 21.76
C ILE A 8 -8.46 21.04 21.93
N THR A 9 -7.40 21.67 22.41
CA THR A 9 -7.38 23.11 22.69
C THR A 9 -6.67 23.88 21.59
N ILE A 10 -7.25 25.01 21.16
CA ILE A 10 -6.73 25.89 20.12
C ILE A 10 -6.71 27.32 20.66
N ASP A 11 -5.56 27.98 20.54
CA ASP A 11 -5.39 29.38 20.90
C ASP A 11 -6.00 30.29 19.83
N CYS A 12 -6.59 31.40 20.25
CA CYS A 12 -7.29 32.35 19.39
C CYS A 12 -7.36 33.76 20.03
N ALA A 13 -7.82 34.74 19.28
CA ALA A 13 -8.07 36.11 19.72
C ALA A 13 -9.54 36.30 20.15
N ASP A 14 -10.50 35.64 19.50
CA ASP A 14 -11.92 35.67 19.88
C ASP A 14 -12.50 34.24 19.99
N ALA A 15 -12.46 33.70 21.22
CA ALA A 15 -12.88 32.34 21.51
C ALA A 15 -14.32 32.05 21.10
N TYR A 16 -15.25 32.97 21.36
CA TYR A 16 -16.66 32.76 21.05
C TYR A 16 -16.94 32.84 19.55
N ALA A 17 -16.36 33.83 18.86
CA ALA A 17 -16.54 33.96 17.40
C ALA A 17 -15.93 32.76 16.65
N LEU A 18 -14.73 32.33 17.05
CA LEU A 18 -14.08 31.16 16.46
C LEU A 18 -14.79 29.85 16.83
N GLY A 19 -15.30 29.76 18.06
CA GLY A 19 -16.15 28.65 18.51
C GLY A 19 -17.42 28.52 17.66
N ALA A 20 -18.08 29.64 17.34
CA ALA A 20 -19.26 29.66 16.48
C ALA A 20 -18.94 29.20 15.04
N PHE A 21 -17.76 29.52 14.52
CA PHE A 21 -17.27 28.96 13.26
C PHE A 21 -17.13 27.43 13.36
N TRP A 22 -16.37 26.93 14.33
CA TRP A 22 -16.11 25.49 14.50
C TRP A 22 -17.38 24.68 14.79
N ALA A 23 -18.35 25.24 15.52
CA ALA A 23 -19.66 24.61 15.71
C ALA A 23 -20.37 24.35 14.37
N ARG A 24 -20.32 25.30 13.43
CA ARG A 24 -20.89 25.13 12.07
C ARG A 24 -20.07 24.18 11.19
N VAL A 25 -18.76 24.07 11.42
CA VAL A 25 -17.89 23.11 10.73
C VAL A 25 -18.24 21.69 11.15
N LEU A 26 -18.26 21.43 12.46
CA LEU A 26 -18.37 20.09 13.04
C LEU A 26 -19.81 19.62 13.26
N GLY A 27 -20.81 20.44 12.94
CA GLY A 27 -22.22 20.14 13.19
C GLY A 27 -22.55 20.06 14.69
N GLY A 28 -21.86 20.87 15.49
CA GLY A 28 -21.99 20.96 16.93
C GLY A 28 -22.59 22.28 17.40
N ARG A 29 -22.32 22.64 18.65
CA ARG A 29 -22.73 23.89 19.27
C ARG A 29 -21.63 24.41 20.19
N VAL A 30 -21.61 25.72 20.43
CA VAL A 30 -20.88 26.29 21.57
C VAL A 30 -21.65 25.93 22.84
N SER A 31 -20.95 25.66 23.95
CA SER A 31 -21.57 25.39 25.25
C SER A 31 -22.52 26.51 25.66
N ASP A 32 -23.62 26.16 26.32
CA ASP A 32 -24.58 27.17 26.82
C ASP A 32 -24.02 28.00 28.00
N GLU A 33 -22.88 27.58 28.54
CA GLU A 33 -22.16 28.28 29.61
C GLU A 33 -21.26 29.41 29.10
N ASP A 34 -20.95 29.42 27.79
CA ASP A 34 -20.01 30.38 27.20
C ASP A 34 -20.75 31.50 26.45
N SER A 35 -20.25 32.73 26.56
CA SER A 35 -20.84 33.95 26.01
C SER A 35 -19.80 34.81 25.26
N PRO A 36 -20.22 35.73 24.37
CA PRO A 36 -19.31 36.65 23.71
C PRO A 36 -18.45 37.45 24.70
N GLY A 37 -17.13 37.41 24.51
CA GLY A 37 -16.15 38.09 25.36
C GLY A 37 -15.51 37.22 26.45
N ASP A 38 -16.02 36.00 26.66
CA ASP A 38 -15.42 35.04 27.58
C ASP A 38 -14.00 34.64 27.13
N PRO A 39 -13.11 34.31 28.08
CA PRO A 39 -11.73 33.96 27.77
C PRO A 39 -11.61 32.60 27.09
N GLU A 40 -12.66 31.78 27.10
CA GLU A 40 -12.69 30.49 26.45
C GLU A 40 -14.09 30.18 25.91
N ALA A 41 -14.18 29.26 24.96
CA ALA A 41 -15.43 28.73 24.45
C ALA A 41 -15.26 27.25 24.06
N LEU A 42 -16.13 26.39 24.58
CA LEU A 42 -16.15 24.96 24.29
C LEU A 42 -17.13 24.66 23.15
N VAL A 43 -16.63 24.02 22.09
CA VAL A 43 -17.44 23.45 21.02
C VAL A 43 -17.69 21.97 21.31
N GLU A 44 -18.95 21.63 21.49
CA GLU A 44 -19.42 20.26 21.66
C GLU A 44 -19.93 19.72 20.33
N ALA A 45 -19.26 18.70 19.79
CA ALA A 45 -19.62 18.05 18.54
C ALA A 45 -19.72 16.52 18.71
N PRO A 46 -20.43 15.81 17.81
CA PRO A 46 -20.44 14.36 17.84
C PRO A 46 -19.02 13.78 17.73
N GLY A 47 -18.58 13.06 18.76
CA GLY A 47 -17.30 12.32 18.77
C GLY A 47 -16.04 13.14 19.06
N THR A 48 -16.14 14.46 19.24
CA THR A 48 -14.99 15.31 19.64
C THR A 48 -15.45 16.61 20.31
N ALA A 49 -14.56 17.22 21.07
CA ALA A 49 -14.75 18.56 21.63
C ALA A 49 -13.52 19.42 21.36
N VAL A 50 -13.75 20.69 20.99
CA VAL A 50 -12.70 21.67 20.72
C VAL A 50 -12.85 22.81 21.72
N LEU A 51 -11.80 23.13 22.47
CA LEU A 51 -11.77 24.25 23.39
C LEU A 51 -10.99 25.39 22.76
N LEU A 52 -11.61 26.54 22.58
CA LEU A 52 -10.99 27.75 22.07
C LEU A 52 -10.58 28.61 23.27
N ILE A 53 -9.32 29.05 23.34
CA ILE A 53 -8.82 29.88 24.44
C ILE A 53 -8.28 31.19 23.88
N ARG A 54 -8.74 32.31 24.45
CA ARG A 54 -8.24 33.64 24.13
C ARG A 54 -6.83 33.84 24.66
N VAL A 55 -5.92 34.23 23.78
CA VAL A 55 -4.55 34.66 24.10
C VAL A 55 -4.27 36.03 23.49
N ASP A 56 -3.33 36.78 24.07
CA ASP A 56 -2.98 38.12 23.56
C ASP A 56 -1.95 38.03 22.42
N GLU A 57 -1.24 36.91 22.31
CA GLU A 57 -0.19 36.70 21.33
C GLU A 57 -0.74 36.34 19.95
N GLU A 58 -0.35 37.11 18.93
CA GLU A 58 -0.63 36.77 17.54
C GLU A 58 0.07 35.48 17.11
N LYS A 59 -0.61 34.68 16.26
CA LYS A 59 -0.04 33.47 15.66
C LYS A 59 1.16 33.80 14.76
N ARG A 60 2.33 33.26 15.09
CA ARG A 60 3.58 33.48 14.33
C ARG A 60 4.02 32.32 13.46
N THR A 61 3.62 31.10 13.80
CA THR A 61 4.07 29.88 13.13
C THR A 61 2.91 28.93 12.88
N LYS A 62 3.11 27.98 11.97
CA LYS A 62 2.16 26.88 11.74
C LYS A 62 1.86 26.11 13.03
N ASN A 63 0.60 25.74 13.23
CA ASN A 63 0.23 24.88 14.35
C ASN A 63 0.92 23.51 14.25
N ARG A 64 1.41 22.99 15.39
CA ARG A 64 2.06 21.67 15.45
C ARG A 64 1.05 20.53 15.47
N VAL A 65 -0.18 20.82 15.87
CA VAL A 65 -1.34 19.95 15.83
C VAL A 65 -2.42 20.68 15.03
N HIS A 66 -3.11 19.96 14.14
CA HIS A 66 -4.29 20.46 13.46
C HIS A 66 -5.33 19.35 13.37
N LEU A 67 -6.56 19.74 13.03
CA LEU A 67 -7.67 18.83 12.83
C LEU A 67 -7.74 18.37 11.38
N ASP A 68 -7.94 17.07 11.18
CA ASP A 68 -8.27 16.50 9.89
C ASP A 68 -9.76 16.17 9.90
N ILE A 69 -10.54 16.91 9.13
CA ILE A 69 -11.99 16.75 9.09
C ILE A 69 -12.41 15.96 7.87
N GLN A 70 -13.41 15.09 8.05
CA GLN A 70 -14.01 14.29 6.99
C GLN A 70 -15.48 14.68 6.81
N PRO A 71 -15.89 15.15 5.62
CA PRO A 71 -17.30 15.36 5.33
C PRO A 71 -18.06 14.03 5.31
N GLN A 72 -19.25 14.02 5.92
CA GLN A 72 -20.05 12.80 6.12
C GLN A 72 -21.13 12.61 5.05
N ASP A 73 -21.64 13.70 4.48
CA ASP A 73 -22.82 13.74 3.61
C ASP A 73 -22.57 14.43 2.25
N ARG A 74 -21.34 14.86 1.99
CA ARG A 74 -20.93 15.56 0.77
C ARG A 74 -19.49 15.23 0.39
N SER A 75 -19.09 15.62 -0.81
CA SER A 75 -17.70 15.48 -1.27
C SER A 75 -16.75 16.41 -0.54
N ARG A 76 -15.45 16.12 -0.62
CA ARG A 76 -14.39 17.02 -0.16
C ARG A 76 -14.52 18.40 -0.80
N ASP A 77 -14.75 18.44 -2.10
CA ASP A 77 -14.74 19.71 -2.83
C ASP A 77 -15.96 20.58 -2.48
N GLU A 78 -17.15 19.98 -2.33
CA GLU A 78 -18.34 20.68 -1.80
C GLU A 78 -18.12 21.18 -0.36
N GLU A 79 -17.42 20.41 0.48
CA GLU A 79 -17.10 20.86 1.83
C GLU A 79 -16.09 22.01 1.80
N VAL A 80 -15.06 21.96 0.97
CA VAL A 80 -14.13 23.09 0.79
C VAL A 80 -14.89 24.35 0.39
N GLU A 81 -15.78 24.28 -0.60
CA GLU A 81 -16.61 25.42 -1.03
C GLU A 81 -17.47 25.96 0.11
N ARG A 82 -18.12 25.07 0.89
CA ARG A 82 -18.91 25.46 2.06
C ARG A 82 -18.05 26.20 3.08
N LEU A 83 -16.88 25.67 3.41
CA LEU A 83 -16.01 26.23 4.45
C LEU A 83 -15.42 27.59 4.02
N LEU A 84 -15.09 27.76 2.74
CA LEU A 84 -14.72 29.07 2.21
C LEU A 84 -15.85 30.08 2.37
N ALA A 85 -17.11 29.68 2.12
CA ALA A 85 -18.27 30.54 2.36
C ALA A 85 -18.53 30.83 3.85
N LEU A 86 -17.99 30.02 4.77
CA LEU A 86 -18.03 30.27 6.21
C LEU A 86 -16.94 31.22 6.72
N GLY A 87 -15.98 31.59 5.87
CA GLY A 87 -14.85 32.46 6.25
C GLY A 87 -13.52 31.73 6.40
N ALA A 88 -13.43 30.44 6.07
CA ALA A 88 -12.14 29.76 5.96
C ALA A 88 -11.36 30.26 4.72
N THR A 89 -10.05 30.03 4.70
CA THR A 89 -9.17 30.36 3.58
C THR A 89 -8.41 29.12 3.10
N LEU A 90 -8.27 28.93 1.78
CA LEU A 90 -7.48 27.82 1.24
C LEU A 90 -5.98 28.17 1.36
N VAL A 91 -5.24 27.37 2.12
CA VAL A 91 -3.80 27.57 2.38
C VAL A 91 -2.95 26.78 1.40
N ALA A 92 -3.31 25.52 1.16
CA ALA A 92 -2.58 24.66 0.24
C ALA A 92 -3.49 23.58 -0.34
N ASP A 93 -3.34 23.33 -1.63
CA ASP A 93 -4.06 22.27 -2.34
C ASP A 93 -3.16 21.06 -2.53
N HIS A 94 -3.46 19.98 -1.80
CA HIS A 94 -2.77 18.68 -1.91
C HIS A 94 -3.67 17.61 -2.52
N ARG A 95 -4.76 18.01 -3.18
CA ARG A 95 -5.63 17.11 -3.92
C ARG A 95 -4.85 16.53 -5.09
N LYS A 96 -4.96 15.22 -5.27
CA LYS A 96 -4.23 14.48 -6.31
C LYS A 96 -5.16 14.18 -7.48
N PRO A 97 -4.66 14.11 -8.72
CA PRO A 97 -5.47 13.74 -9.89
C PRO A 97 -6.19 12.38 -9.76
N ASN A 98 -5.69 11.50 -8.89
CA ASN A 98 -6.33 10.22 -8.58
C ASN A 98 -7.50 10.33 -7.57
N GLY A 99 -8.00 11.53 -7.30
CA GLY A 99 -9.08 11.83 -6.37
C GLY A 99 -8.69 11.79 -4.88
N ARG A 100 -7.50 11.28 -4.52
CA ARG A 100 -6.98 11.25 -3.14
C ARG A 100 -6.39 12.60 -2.73
N GLY A 101 -5.80 12.65 -1.53
CA GLY A 101 -5.22 13.86 -0.96
C GLY A 101 -6.26 14.71 -0.22
N TRP A 102 -5.84 15.90 0.19
CA TRP A 102 -6.62 16.80 1.03
C TRP A 102 -6.43 18.25 0.61
N ALA A 103 -7.31 19.13 1.08
CA ALA A 103 -7.11 20.56 1.02
C ALA A 103 -6.75 21.06 2.42
N THR A 104 -5.68 21.83 2.55
CA THR A 104 -5.36 22.53 3.81
C THR A 104 -6.08 23.88 3.77
N LEU A 105 -6.99 24.11 4.72
CA LEU A 105 -7.59 25.42 4.96
C LEU A 105 -7.05 26.02 6.25
N ALA A 106 -7.30 27.31 6.44
CA ALA A 106 -7.21 27.97 7.73
C ALA A 106 -8.57 28.54 8.12
N ASP A 107 -8.89 28.48 9.41
CA ASP A 107 -10.06 29.14 9.96
C ASP A 107 -9.91 30.69 9.92
N PRO A 108 -10.93 31.47 10.33
CA PRO A 108 -10.88 32.93 10.27
C PRO A 108 -9.70 33.59 11.00
N GLU A 109 -9.05 32.86 11.92
CA GLU A 109 -7.89 33.35 12.68
C GLU A 109 -6.56 32.75 12.21
N GLY A 110 -6.56 31.96 11.14
CA GLY A 110 -5.34 31.43 10.54
C GLY A 110 -4.89 30.09 11.12
N ASN A 111 -5.71 29.40 11.93
CA ASN A 111 -5.39 28.06 12.40
C ASN A 111 -5.64 27.04 11.29
N GLU A 112 -4.61 26.30 10.92
CA GLU A 112 -4.68 25.35 9.82
C GLU A 112 -5.48 24.09 10.19
N PHE A 113 -6.22 23.53 9.23
CA PHE A 113 -6.89 22.23 9.31
C PHE A 113 -7.02 21.59 7.92
N CYS A 114 -7.16 20.27 7.84
CA CYS A 114 -7.25 19.55 6.57
C CYS A 114 -8.67 19.08 6.30
N VAL A 115 -9.13 19.19 5.05
CA VAL A 115 -10.37 18.58 4.56
C VAL A 115 -10.03 17.36 3.75
N GLU A 116 -10.37 16.21 4.30
CA GLU A 116 -10.14 14.89 3.75
C GLU A 116 -11.27 14.45 2.81
N CYS A 117 -11.03 13.41 2.00
CA CYS A 117 -12.10 12.75 1.24
C CYS A 117 -13.20 12.22 2.17
N SER A 118 -14.47 12.35 1.76
CA SER A 118 -15.59 11.70 2.44
C SER A 118 -15.43 10.18 2.47
N ALA A 119 -16.17 9.51 3.35
CA ALA A 119 -16.18 8.04 3.39
C ALA A 119 -16.66 7.46 2.05
N ALA A 120 -17.65 8.11 1.42
CA ALA A 120 -18.18 7.73 0.11
C ALA A 120 -17.14 7.90 -1.01
N GLU A 121 -16.43 9.04 -1.06
CA GLU A 121 -15.33 9.23 -2.00
C GLU A 121 -14.21 8.23 -1.75
N ARG A 122 -13.83 7.97 -0.49
CA ARG A 122 -12.83 6.94 -0.17
C ARG A 122 -13.26 5.55 -0.62
N ALA A 123 -14.53 5.20 -0.46
CA ALA A 123 -15.08 3.93 -0.92
C ALA A 123 -15.13 3.85 -2.46
N ALA A 124 -15.54 4.92 -3.14
CA ALA A 124 -15.51 5.02 -4.60
C ALA A 124 -14.07 4.94 -5.14
N LEU A 125 -13.11 5.54 -4.44
CA LEU A 125 -11.66 5.44 -4.69
C LEU A 125 -11.06 4.07 -4.31
N SER A 126 -11.85 3.20 -3.70
CA SER A 126 -11.51 1.79 -3.49
C SER A 126 -12.05 0.92 -4.64
N GLY A 127 -12.95 1.46 -5.48
CA GLY A 127 -13.35 0.88 -6.77
C GLY A 127 -12.39 1.21 -7.93
N THR A 128 -11.51 2.20 -7.77
CA THR A 128 -10.32 2.38 -8.60
C THR A 128 -9.18 1.58 -8.00
N ARG A 129 -8.73 0.57 -8.77
CA ARG A 129 -7.57 -0.27 -8.44
C ARG A 129 -6.41 0.58 -7.89
N LEU A 130 -6.01 0.32 -6.64
CA LEU A 130 -4.78 0.88 -6.10
C LEU A 130 -3.59 0.31 -6.86
N PRO A 131 -2.66 1.17 -7.32
CA PRO A 131 -1.50 0.67 -8.04
C PRO A 131 -0.61 -0.16 -7.12
N VAL A 132 0.14 -1.09 -7.71
CA VAL A 132 1.22 -1.78 -6.98
C VAL A 132 2.48 -0.94 -7.06
N THR A 133 3.10 -0.68 -5.93
CA THR A 133 4.20 0.27 -5.78
C THR A 133 5.50 -0.41 -5.37
N ALA A 134 6.62 0.32 -5.47
CA ALA A 134 7.90 -0.13 -4.91
C ALA A 134 7.87 -0.38 -3.39
N ASP A 135 7.00 0.33 -2.66
CA ASP A 135 6.84 0.14 -1.21
C ASP A 135 6.10 -1.17 -0.91
N ASP A 136 5.24 -1.63 -1.82
CA ASP A 136 4.59 -2.94 -1.71
C ASP A 136 5.61 -4.08 -1.88
N VAL A 137 6.54 -3.96 -2.84
CA VAL A 137 7.66 -4.90 -3.01
C VAL A 137 8.49 -4.95 -1.75
N SER A 138 8.91 -3.78 -1.25
CA SER A 138 9.74 -3.67 -0.04
C SER A 138 9.02 -4.27 1.18
N SER A 139 7.72 -4.03 1.31
CA SER A 139 6.90 -4.57 2.40
C SER A 139 6.75 -6.08 2.32
N ALA A 140 6.48 -6.63 1.12
CA ALA A 140 6.34 -8.06 0.92
C ALA A 140 7.66 -8.80 1.26
N VAL A 141 8.79 -8.29 0.78
CA VAL A 141 10.11 -8.88 1.01
C VAL A 141 10.49 -8.81 2.48
N ARG A 142 10.30 -7.66 3.14
CA ARG A 142 10.56 -7.52 4.58
C ARG A 142 9.74 -8.53 5.39
N LEU A 143 8.44 -8.64 5.13
CA LEU A 143 7.57 -9.59 5.83
C LEU A 143 8.01 -11.05 5.61
N ALA A 144 8.41 -11.39 4.37
CA ALA A 144 8.91 -12.72 4.06
C ALA A 144 10.20 -13.03 4.84
N VAL A 145 11.16 -12.10 4.84
CA VAL A 145 12.44 -12.25 5.54
C VAL A 145 12.22 -12.35 7.06
N ASP A 146 11.37 -11.49 7.63
CA ASP A 146 11.03 -11.49 9.05
C ASP A 146 10.52 -12.87 9.50
N VAL A 147 9.66 -13.51 8.70
CA VAL A 147 9.10 -14.82 9.00
C VAL A 147 10.12 -15.94 8.78
N LEU A 148 10.85 -15.92 7.67
CA LEU A 148 11.81 -16.96 7.31
C LEU A 148 13.06 -16.96 8.21
N ALA A 149 13.42 -15.81 8.79
CA ALA A 149 14.51 -15.70 9.77
C ALA A 149 14.24 -16.52 11.05
N GLY A 150 12.97 -16.84 11.34
CA GLY A 150 12.59 -17.72 12.44
C GLY A 150 12.76 -19.22 12.17
N ALA A 151 13.16 -19.62 10.97
CA ALA A 151 13.27 -21.04 10.59
C ALA A 151 14.52 -21.74 11.20
N PRO A 152 14.41 -23.02 11.61
CA PRO A 152 15.58 -23.82 11.98
C PRO A 152 16.56 -23.98 10.81
N ALA A 153 17.85 -23.79 11.08
CA ALA A 153 18.90 -23.79 10.05
C ALA A 153 19.08 -25.14 9.34
N ASP A 154 18.74 -26.24 10.00
CA ASP A 154 18.87 -27.62 9.50
C ASP A 154 17.74 -28.04 8.55
N ARG A 155 16.70 -27.21 8.35
CA ARG A 155 15.54 -27.55 7.51
C ARG A 155 15.57 -26.97 6.11
N TRP A 156 16.58 -26.18 5.75
CA TRP A 156 16.64 -25.51 4.46
C TRP A 156 16.86 -26.43 3.26
N ASP A 157 17.36 -27.65 3.49
CA ASP A 157 17.48 -28.67 2.44
C ASP A 157 16.21 -29.53 2.27
N ALA A 158 15.19 -29.35 3.12
CA ALA A 158 13.91 -30.02 3.00
C ALA A 158 13.05 -29.41 1.88
N PRO A 159 12.09 -30.16 1.28
CA PRO A 159 11.18 -29.63 0.27
C PRO A 159 10.39 -28.41 0.74
N ALA A 160 10.22 -27.40 -0.13
CA ALA A 160 9.38 -26.23 0.10
C ALA A 160 7.90 -26.59 -0.09
N GLY A 161 7.25 -27.05 0.98
CA GLY A 161 5.84 -27.42 0.94
C GLY A 161 5.60 -28.61 0.02
N ASN A 162 4.88 -28.40 -1.08
CA ASN A 162 4.58 -29.43 -2.07
C ASN A 162 5.51 -29.37 -3.30
N LEU A 163 6.49 -28.46 -3.31
CA LEU A 163 7.44 -28.33 -4.41
C LEU A 163 8.49 -29.46 -4.37
N THR A 164 9.04 -29.77 -5.53
CA THR A 164 10.21 -30.67 -5.65
C THR A 164 11.55 -29.96 -5.37
N TRP A 165 11.50 -28.64 -5.17
CA TRP A 165 12.64 -27.81 -4.80
C TRP A 165 12.80 -27.77 -3.29
N SER A 166 14.05 -27.70 -2.82
CA SER A 166 14.31 -27.46 -1.40
C SER A 166 13.93 -26.03 -1.00
N CYS A 167 13.79 -25.79 0.30
CA CYS A 167 13.55 -24.43 0.81
C CYS A 167 14.69 -23.48 0.42
N TRP A 168 15.93 -23.96 0.38
CA TRP A 168 17.06 -23.20 -0.14
C TRP A 168 16.86 -22.82 -1.61
N GLU A 169 16.56 -23.79 -2.46
CA GLU A 169 16.37 -23.56 -3.90
C GLU A 169 15.18 -22.64 -4.19
N THR A 170 14.09 -22.77 -3.45
CA THR A 170 12.91 -21.89 -3.59
C THR A 170 13.22 -20.45 -3.17
N ALA A 171 14.02 -20.24 -2.12
CA ALA A 171 14.44 -18.90 -1.73
C ALA A 171 15.47 -18.28 -2.69
N GLU A 172 16.37 -19.09 -3.27
CA GLU A 172 17.25 -18.64 -4.36
C GLU A 172 16.44 -18.26 -5.60
N HIS A 173 15.46 -19.07 -5.99
CA HIS A 173 14.56 -18.78 -7.09
C HIS A 173 13.79 -17.47 -6.86
N LEU A 174 13.22 -17.28 -5.67
CA LEU A 174 12.56 -16.02 -5.32
C LEU A 174 13.52 -14.82 -5.40
N SER A 175 14.76 -14.99 -4.94
CA SER A 175 15.79 -13.94 -5.06
C SER A 175 16.12 -13.65 -6.52
N ASP A 176 16.15 -14.67 -7.38
CA ASP A 176 16.40 -14.53 -8.81
C ASP A 176 15.25 -13.87 -9.55
N ASP A 177 14.00 -14.20 -9.25
CA ASP A 177 12.83 -13.56 -9.87
C ASP A 177 12.82 -12.05 -9.62
N LEU A 178 13.02 -11.63 -8.37
CA LEU A 178 13.10 -10.22 -8.02
C LEU A 178 14.28 -9.52 -8.73
N PHE A 179 15.44 -10.17 -8.79
CA PHE A 179 16.59 -9.67 -9.53
C PHE A 179 16.31 -9.56 -11.04
N ALA A 180 15.73 -10.59 -11.65
CA ALA A 180 15.43 -10.65 -13.07
C ALA A 180 14.43 -9.57 -13.46
N TYR A 181 13.38 -9.36 -12.66
CA TYR A 181 12.42 -8.27 -12.86
C TYR A 181 13.08 -6.90 -12.76
N ALA A 182 13.99 -6.70 -11.82
CA ALA A 182 14.76 -5.46 -11.72
C ALA A 182 15.66 -5.28 -12.96
N ALA A 183 16.35 -6.34 -13.39
CA ALA A 183 17.22 -6.35 -14.55
C ALA A 183 16.47 -6.06 -15.85
N GLN A 184 15.22 -6.52 -15.98
CA GLN A 184 14.36 -6.23 -17.14
C GLN A 184 14.04 -4.74 -17.28
N LEU A 185 14.05 -3.98 -16.19
CA LEU A 185 13.81 -2.53 -16.19
C LEU A 185 15.11 -1.70 -16.33
N GLY A 186 16.27 -2.32 -16.18
CA GLY A 186 17.57 -1.63 -16.12
C GLY A 186 18.07 -1.00 -17.42
N PRO A 187 17.94 -1.63 -18.61
CA PRO A 187 18.40 -1.04 -19.86
C PRO A 187 17.67 0.26 -20.18
N ARG A 188 18.38 1.23 -20.79
CA ARG A 188 17.78 2.48 -21.30
C ARG A 188 16.64 2.22 -22.30
N THR A 189 16.76 1.14 -23.06
CA THR A 189 15.73 0.65 -23.99
C THR A 189 15.55 -0.84 -23.73
N PRO A 190 14.63 -1.21 -22.82
CA PRO A 190 14.42 -2.62 -22.48
C PRO A 190 13.99 -3.45 -23.70
N PRO A 191 14.40 -4.72 -23.77
CA PRO A 191 13.98 -5.63 -24.84
C PRO A 191 12.48 -5.93 -24.74
N LEU A 192 11.83 -6.11 -25.90
CA LEU A 192 10.40 -6.43 -26.01
C LEU A 192 10.14 -7.86 -26.52
N ASP A 193 11.17 -8.60 -26.84
CA ASP A 193 11.08 -9.93 -27.46
C ASP A 193 11.86 -11.01 -26.71
N ARG A 194 12.61 -10.63 -25.68
CA ARG A 194 13.46 -11.53 -24.89
C ARG A 194 13.79 -10.95 -23.52
N GLU A 195 14.17 -11.83 -22.60
CA GLU A 195 14.81 -11.44 -21.34
C GLU A 195 16.20 -10.81 -21.61
N VAL A 196 16.63 -9.92 -20.72
CA VAL A 196 17.99 -9.40 -20.66
C VAL A 196 18.93 -10.60 -20.47
N PRO A 197 19.98 -10.74 -21.29
CA PRO A 197 20.69 -12.00 -21.47
C PRO A 197 21.72 -12.29 -20.36
N TYR A 198 21.26 -12.28 -19.10
CA TYR A 198 22.01 -12.90 -18.00
C TYR A 198 22.12 -14.40 -18.26
N ARG A 199 23.20 -15.02 -17.74
CA ARG A 199 23.37 -16.47 -17.84
C ARG A 199 22.40 -17.16 -16.88
N TRP A 200 21.51 -17.98 -17.41
CA TRP A 200 20.53 -18.76 -16.63
C TRP A 200 20.85 -20.24 -16.68
N ALA A 201 21.08 -20.86 -15.53
CA ALA A 201 21.38 -22.28 -15.44
C ALA A 201 20.86 -22.85 -14.12
N PRO A 202 20.53 -24.14 -14.05
CA PRO A 202 20.25 -24.77 -12.77
C PRO A 202 21.55 -25.30 -12.12
N ARG A 203 21.58 -25.39 -10.79
CA ARG A 203 22.70 -26.06 -10.07
C ARG A 203 22.68 -27.58 -10.21
N ARG A 204 21.51 -28.16 -10.43
CA ARG A 204 21.29 -29.59 -10.62
C ARG A 204 20.15 -29.86 -11.59
N GLU A 205 20.08 -31.08 -12.12
CA GLU A 205 18.95 -31.51 -12.93
C GLU A 205 17.61 -31.37 -12.16
N GLY A 206 16.60 -30.81 -12.81
CA GLY A 206 15.28 -30.56 -12.23
C GLY A 206 15.19 -29.43 -11.19
N GLY A 207 16.30 -28.75 -10.87
CA GLY A 207 16.29 -27.56 -10.01
C GLY A 207 15.84 -26.28 -10.75
N PRO A 208 15.56 -25.19 -10.01
CA PRO A 208 15.24 -23.90 -10.62
C PRO A 208 16.42 -23.37 -11.44
N ARG A 209 16.13 -22.67 -12.53
CA ARG A 209 17.14 -22.03 -13.37
C ARG A 209 17.27 -20.58 -12.95
N ASN A 210 18.43 -20.22 -12.38
CA ASN A 210 18.66 -18.88 -11.85
C ASN A 210 19.91 -18.24 -12.47
N ALA A 211 20.03 -16.93 -12.37
CA ALA A 211 21.26 -16.16 -12.52
C ALA A 211 21.90 -15.82 -11.16
N VAL A 212 21.08 -15.64 -10.12
CA VAL A 212 21.47 -15.35 -8.74
C VAL A 212 21.47 -16.62 -7.91
N PHE A 213 22.56 -16.86 -7.17
CA PHE A 213 22.69 -17.95 -6.22
C PHE A 213 23.32 -17.45 -4.93
N ALA A 214 22.78 -17.89 -3.80
CA ALA A 214 23.35 -17.55 -2.51
C ALA A 214 24.62 -18.39 -2.24
N ASP A 215 25.52 -17.83 -1.45
CA ASP A 215 26.64 -18.57 -0.89
C ASP A 215 26.12 -19.50 0.21
N ARG A 216 26.42 -20.80 0.07
CA ARG A 216 26.02 -21.82 1.04
C ARG A 216 26.77 -21.66 2.36
N GLU A 217 27.99 -21.15 2.35
CA GLU A 217 28.79 -20.94 3.56
C GLU A 217 28.21 -19.83 4.45
N ALA A 218 27.48 -18.88 3.86
CA ALA A 218 26.79 -17.81 4.60
C ALA A 218 25.50 -18.29 5.30
N GLY A 219 25.07 -19.54 5.07
CA GLY A 219 23.91 -20.15 5.67
C GLY A 219 22.58 -19.43 5.36
N PRO A 220 21.49 -19.79 6.07
CA PRO A 220 20.17 -19.19 5.85
C PRO A 220 20.13 -17.66 6.00
N ALA A 221 20.92 -17.10 6.92
CA ALA A 221 21.00 -15.65 7.08
C ALA A 221 21.57 -14.96 5.83
N GLY A 222 22.62 -15.51 5.21
CA GLY A 222 23.15 -14.99 3.95
C GLY A 222 22.22 -15.18 2.76
N LEU A 223 21.46 -16.27 2.74
CA LEU A 223 20.40 -16.49 1.76
C LEU A 223 19.29 -15.42 1.88
N LEU A 224 18.84 -15.12 3.10
CA LEU A 224 17.84 -14.06 3.33
C LEU A 224 18.38 -12.66 2.99
N ALA A 225 19.65 -12.38 3.26
CA ALA A 225 20.29 -11.14 2.82
C ALA A 225 20.32 -11.02 1.28
N THR A 226 20.48 -12.14 0.57
CA THR A 226 20.40 -12.18 -0.90
C THR A 226 18.99 -11.82 -1.37
N LEU A 227 17.96 -12.36 -0.73
CA LEU A 227 16.55 -12.03 -0.99
C LEU A 227 16.25 -10.55 -0.74
N GLU A 228 16.71 -9.99 0.39
CA GLU A 228 16.56 -8.57 0.70
C GLU A 228 17.23 -7.68 -0.35
N ALA A 229 18.45 -8.03 -0.79
CA ALA A 229 19.18 -7.28 -1.80
C ALA A 229 18.45 -7.29 -3.15
N SER A 230 17.97 -8.45 -3.62
CA SER A 230 17.18 -8.56 -4.85
C SER A 230 15.86 -7.80 -4.77
N GLY A 231 15.16 -7.86 -3.63
CA GLY A 231 13.96 -7.09 -3.37
C GLY A 231 14.20 -5.58 -3.42
N ALA A 232 15.30 -5.11 -2.83
CA ALA A 232 15.71 -3.71 -2.87
C ALA A 232 16.04 -3.24 -4.30
N LEU A 233 16.69 -4.08 -5.10
CA LEU A 233 16.96 -3.79 -6.52
C LEU A 233 15.66 -3.61 -7.31
N LEU A 234 14.68 -4.51 -7.14
CA LEU A 234 13.39 -4.38 -7.81
C LEU A 234 12.65 -3.13 -7.35
N ALA A 235 12.56 -2.90 -6.04
CA ALA A 235 11.91 -1.72 -5.50
C ALA A 235 12.56 -0.41 -6.01
N ALA A 236 13.88 -0.36 -6.10
CA ALA A 236 14.59 0.79 -6.66
C ALA A 236 14.24 1.01 -8.13
N MET A 237 14.33 -0.04 -8.96
CA MET A 237 14.00 0.06 -10.39
C MET A 237 12.54 0.46 -10.62
N VAL A 238 11.59 -0.15 -9.92
CA VAL A 238 10.17 0.23 -10.00
C VAL A 238 9.96 1.70 -9.64
N ARG A 239 10.69 2.22 -8.65
CA ARG A 239 10.57 3.61 -8.20
C ARG A 239 11.15 4.61 -9.20
N THR A 240 12.23 4.26 -9.88
CA THR A 240 12.97 5.17 -10.75
C THR A 240 12.63 5.05 -12.24
N THR A 241 12.05 3.93 -12.66
CA THR A 241 11.71 3.68 -14.06
C THR A 241 10.39 4.36 -14.42
N PRO A 242 10.35 5.17 -15.50
CA PRO A 242 9.12 5.82 -15.94
C PRO A 242 7.99 4.82 -16.24
N PRO A 243 6.73 5.15 -15.89
CA PRO A 243 5.58 4.22 -16.02
C PRO A 243 5.25 3.83 -17.47
N GLU A 244 5.70 4.59 -18.46
CA GLU A 244 5.56 4.30 -19.89
C GLU A 244 6.55 3.27 -20.42
N VAL A 245 7.61 2.93 -19.65
CA VAL A 245 8.56 1.91 -20.04
C VAL A 245 7.87 0.56 -20.16
N ARG A 246 8.28 -0.20 -21.18
CA ARG A 246 7.79 -1.54 -21.46
C ARG A 246 8.98 -2.48 -21.56
N SER A 247 8.84 -3.67 -20.98
CA SER A 247 9.87 -4.71 -21.05
C SER A 247 9.22 -6.08 -21.17
N TYR A 248 9.96 -7.01 -21.79
CA TYR A 248 9.53 -8.37 -21.99
C TYR A 248 9.38 -9.13 -20.67
N HIS A 249 8.41 -10.03 -20.62
CA HIS A 249 8.35 -11.12 -19.67
C HIS A 249 7.79 -12.34 -20.42
N GLY A 250 8.10 -13.57 -19.99
CA GLY A 250 7.62 -14.80 -20.64
C GLY A 250 6.08 -14.88 -20.79
N TYR A 251 5.34 -14.14 -19.97
CA TYR A 251 3.87 -14.00 -20.04
C TYR A 251 3.38 -12.69 -20.66
N GLY A 252 4.20 -12.02 -21.46
CA GLY A 252 3.86 -10.83 -22.24
C GLY A 252 4.64 -9.58 -21.84
N ILE A 253 4.43 -8.49 -22.58
CA ILE A 253 5.06 -7.20 -22.30
C ILE A 253 4.46 -6.59 -21.04
N SER A 254 5.31 -6.16 -20.11
CA SER A 254 4.89 -5.56 -18.84
C SER A 254 5.46 -4.16 -18.66
N ASP A 255 4.90 -3.43 -17.70
CA ASP A 255 5.31 -2.11 -17.24
C ASP A 255 5.91 -2.20 -15.82
N PRO A 256 6.52 -1.12 -15.28
CA PRO A 256 7.13 -1.18 -13.94
C PRO A 256 6.15 -1.62 -12.84
N GLU A 257 4.89 -1.22 -12.91
CA GLU A 257 3.85 -1.68 -11.99
C GLU A 257 3.61 -3.20 -12.10
N GLY A 258 3.57 -3.74 -13.31
CA GLY A 258 3.40 -5.15 -13.55
C GLY A 258 4.56 -5.97 -12.99
N PHE A 259 5.81 -5.52 -13.18
CA PHE A 259 6.97 -6.15 -12.53
C PHE A 259 6.94 -6.05 -11.01
N ALA A 260 6.49 -4.91 -10.45
CA ALA A 260 6.27 -4.78 -9.01
C ALA A 260 5.23 -5.79 -8.50
N ALA A 261 4.11 -5.95 -9.21
CA ALA A 261 3.06 -6.89 -8.85
C ALA A 261 3.49 -8.35 -8.98
N MET A 262 4.25 -8.69 -10.02
CA MET A 262 4.83 -10.03 -10.17
C MET A 262 5.78 -10.33 -9.01
N GLY A 263 6.67 -9.40 -8.66
CA GLY A 263 7.57 -9.55 -7.51
C GLY A 263 6.83 -9.71 -6.17
N VAL A 264 5.74 -8.96 -5.94
CA VAL A 264 4.90 -9.14 -4.75
C VAL A 264 4.21 -10.50 -4.77
N VAL A 265 3.59 -10.92 -5.87
CA VAL A 265 2.96 -12.25 -5.97
C VAL A 265 3.97 -13.32 -5.64
N GLU A 266 5.11 -13.36 -6.35
CA GLU A 266 6.16 -14.36 -6.14
C GLU A 266 6.61 -14.41 -4.69
N THR A 267 6.87 -13.25 -4.09
CA THR A 267 7.26 -13.17 -2.68
C THR A 267 6.19 -13.78 -1.77
N LEU A 268 4.92 -13.41 -1.93
CA LEU A 268 3.86 -13.91 -1.04
C LEU A 268 3.65 -15.42 -1.19
N VAL A 269 3.67 -15.94 -2.42
CA VAL A 269 3.31 -17.33 -2.70
C VAL A 269 4.48 -18.29 -2.52
N HIS A 270 5.72 -17.89 -2.79
CA HIS A 270 6.88 -18.71 -2.45
C HIS A 270 7.23 -18.66 -0.98
N THR A 271 6.95 -17.56 -0.27
CA THR A 271 6.99 -17.58 1.20
C THR A 271 5.98 -18.55 1.79
N HIS A 272 4.81 -18.73 1.17
CA HIS A 272 3.87 -19.78 1.58
C HIS A 272 4.46 -21.19 1.40
N ASP A 273 5.08 -21.46 0.26
CA ASP A 273 5.72 -22.75 -0.02
C ASP A 273 6.85 -23.02 0.99
N LEU A 274 7.69 -22.02 1.23
CA LEU A 274 8.78 -22.06 2.21
C LEU A 274 8.26 -22.26 3.64
N ALA A 275 7.29 -21.46 4.07
CA ALA A 275 6.71 -21.55 5.40
C ALA A 275 6.13 -22.94 5.67
N ARG A 276 5.50 -23.58 4.68
CA ARG A 276 5.04 -24.97 4.81
C ARG A 276 6.18 -25.97 5.00
N GLY A 277 7.23 -25.88 4.19
CA GLY A 277 8.41 -26.76 4.32
C GLY A 277 9.17 -26.54 5.63
N LEU A 278 9.26 -25.27 6.04
CA LEU A 278 9.91 -24.81 7.26
C LEU A 278 8.96 -24.79 8.47
N GLY A 279 7.75 -25.37 8.39
CA GLY A 279 6.80 -25.44 9.52
C GLY A 279 6.56 -24.10 10.24
N LEU A 280 6.48 -23.01 9.49
CA LEU A 280 6.19 -21.65 9.95
C LEU A 280 4.75 -21.27 9.60
N GLU A 281 4.20 -20.31 10.35
CA GLU A 281 2.93 -19.66 10.00
C GLU A 281 3.16 -18.47 9.06
N TRP A 282 2.29 -18.33 8.06
CA TRP A 282 2.38 -17.25 7.07
C TRP A 282 1.01 -16.68 6.70
N PRO A 283 0.54 -15.64 7.42
CA PRO A 283 -0.65 -14.86 7.07
C PRO A 283 -0.25 -13.52 6.44
N PRO A 284 -0.12 -13.41 5.09
CA PRO A 284 0.24 -12.15 4.46
C PRO A 284 -0.88 -11.10 4.59
N PRO A 285 -0.55 -9.80 4.61
CA PRO A 285 -1.55 -8.74 4.71
C PRO A 285 -2.57 -8.79 3.55
N PRO A 286 -3.89 -8.78 3.84
CA PRO A 286 -4.92 -8.93 2.81
C PRO A 286 -4.89 -7.77 1.78
N GLY A 287 -4.42 -6.59 2.18
CA GLY A 287 -4.27 -5.45 1.27
C GLY A 287 -3.21 -5.66 0.19
N LEU A 288 -2.11 -6.38 0.48
CA LEU A 288 -1.11 -6.72 -0.54
C LEU A 288 -1.70 -7.75 -1.52
N CYS A 289 -2.38 -8.78 -1.01
CA CYS A 289 -3.06 -9.78 -1.83
C CYS A 289 -4.10 -9.13 -2.76
N ASP A 290 -4.90 -8.20 -2.24
CA ASP A 290 -5.93 -7.51 -3.01
C ASP A 290 -5.36 -6.69 -4.18
N ARG A 291 -4.29 -5.92 -3.93
CA ARG A 291 -3.65 -5.09 -4.96
C ARG A 291 -3.09 -5.93 -6.11
N VAL A 292 -2.41 -7.04 -5.81
CA VAL A 292 -1.86 -7.90 -6.86
C VAL A 292 -2.94 -8.70 -7.58
N LEU A 293 -3.98 -9.16 -6.88
CA LEU A 293 -5.15 -9.77 -7.51
C LEU A 293 -5.78 -8.82 -8.53
N ALA A 294 -6.01 -7.56 -8.15
CA ALA A 294 -6.56 -6.56 -9.04
C ALA A 294 -5.63 -6.22 -10.23
N ARG A 295 -4.29 -6.33 -10.08
CA ARG A 295 -3.31 -6.04 -11.15
C ARG A 295 -3.11 -7.16 -12.16
N LEU A 296 -3.11 -8.39 -11.68
CA LEU A 296 -2.55 -9.54 -12.40
C LEU A 296 -3.59 -10.62 -12.72
N PHE A 297 -4.73 -10.63 -12.02
CA PHE A 297 -5.73 -11.68 -12.11
C PHE A 297 -7.12 -11.09 -12.37
N PRO A 298 -7.41 -10.64 -13.61
CA PRO A 298 -8.69 -9.98 -13.93
C PRO A 298 -9.92 -10.87 -13.74
N ASP A 299 -9.72 -12.20 -13.67
CA ASP A 299 -10.77 -13.20 -13.43
C ASP A 299 -10.87 -13.64 -11.95
N ALA A 300 -10.10 -13.02 -11.06
CA ALA A 300 -10.16 -13.29 -9.63
C ALA A 300 -11.52 -12.86 -9.04
N PRO A 301 -12.14 -13.68 -8.17
CA PRO A 301 -13.32 -13.27 -7.41
C PRO A 301 -13.08 -11.96 -6.65
N ALA A 302 -14.06 -11.04 -6.69
CA ALA A 302 -13.99 -9.76 -5.99
C ALA A 302 -14.18 -9.87 -4.46
N GLY A 303 -14.88 -10.91 -3.98
CA GLY A 303 -15.15 -11.14 -2.56
C GLY A 303 -14.32 -12.26 -1.92
N GLY A 304 -14.50 -12.45 -0.62
CA GLY A 304 -13.86 -13.51 0.16
C GLY A 304 -12.48 -13.13 0.74
N ASP A 305 -11.86 -14.09 1.42
CA ASP A 305 -10.50 -13.93 1.95
C ASP A 305 -9.50 -13.75 0.79
N ARG A 306 -8.82 -12.59 0.76
CA ARG A 306 -7.95 -12.20 -0.36
C ARG A 306 -6.73 -13.11 -0.46
N TRP A 307 -6.26 -13.66 0.66
CA TRP A 307 -5.16 -14.61 0.65
C TRP A 307 -5.58 -15.96 0.05
N ALA A 308 -6.72 -16.52 0.47
CA ALA A 308 -7.28 -17.73 -0.14
C ALA A 308 -7.51 -17.56 -1.65
N VAL A 309 -8.01 -16.40 -2.09
CA VAL A 309 -8.20 -16.11 -3.53
C VAL A 309 -6.86 -16.08 -4.27
N LEU A 310 -5.80 -15.50 -3.70
CA LEU A 310 -4.47 -15.50 -4.32
C LEU A 310 -3.86 -16.91 -4.40
N LEU A 311 -4.02 -17.74 -3.37
CA LEU A 311 -3.61 -19.14 -3.42
C LEU A 311 -4.38 -19.93 -4.49
N TRP A 312 -5.67 -19.64 -4.68
CA TRP A 312 -6.45 -20.24 -5.77
C TRP A 312 -6.01 -19.76 -7.15
N ALA A 313 -5.81 -18.45 -7.31
CA ALA A 313 -5.39 -17.82 -8.56
C ALA A 313 -4.04 -18.36 -9.05
N THR A 314 -3.16 -18.73 -8.10
CA THR A 314 -1.82 -19.30 -8.35
C THR A 314 -1.76 -20.83 -8.19
N GLY A 315 -2.91 -21.51 -8.19
CA GLY A 315 -2.98 -22.98 -8.23
C GLY A 315 -2.50 -23.72 -6.98
N ARG A 316 -2.28 -23.03 -5.86
CA ARG A 316 -1.81 -23.60 -4.58
C ARG A 316 -2.94 -24.17 -3.72
N ALA A 317 -4.16 -23.63 -3.83
CA ALA A 317 -5.33 -24.11 -3.08
C ALA A 317 -6.63 -24.03 -3.88
N GLY A 318 -7.69 -24.68 -3.38
CA GLY A 318 -9.07 -24.49 -3.85
C GLY A 318 -9.80 -23.45 -3.01
N LEU A 319 -10.94 -22.97 -3.50
CA LEU A 319 -11.94 -22.22 -2.73
C LEU A 319 -13.16 -23.13 -2.45
N PRO A 320 -14.04 -22.81 -1.49
CA PRO A 320 -15.22 -23.63 -1.17
C PRO A 320 -16.04 -24.04 -2.41
N ASP A 321 -16.26 -23.11 -3.33
CA ASP A 321 -17.07 -23.33 -4.54
C ASP A 321 -16.23 -23.43 -5.83
N ARG A 322 -14.89 -23.47 -5.73
CA ARG A 322 -14.00 -23.52 -6.91
C ARG A 322 -12.85 -24.50 -6.68
N PRO A 323 -12.69 -25.54 -7.51
CA PRO A 323 -11.58 -26.46 -7.37
C PRO A 323 -10.24 -25.75 -7.60
N ARG A 324 -9.16 -26.33 -7.05
CA ARG A 324 -7.78 -25.84 -7.26
C ARG A 324 -7.46 -25.78 -8.75
N ARG A 325 -6.87 -24.68 -9.21
CA ARG A 325 -6.38 -24.55 -10.58
C ARG A 325 -5.19 -25.48 -10.82
N THR A 326 -5.23 -26.26 -11.90
CA THR A 326 -4.11 -27.10 -12.37
C THR A 326 -3.24 -26.40 -13.40
N SER A 327 -3.77 -25.34 -14.02
CA SER A 327 -3.05 -24.43 -14.91
C SER A 327 -3.52 -23.01 -14.61
N TRP A 328 -2.58 -22.07 -14.59
CA TRP A 328 -2.84 -20.66 -14.30
C TRP A 328 -1.75 -19.79 -14.94
N ARG A 329 -2.07 -18.51 -15.13
CA ARG A 329 -1.16 -17.47 -15.64
C ARG A 329 -1.66 -16.12 -15.14
N TRP A 330 -0.75 -15.25 -14.72
CA TRP A 330 -1.08 -13.83 -14.53
C TRP A 330 -1.06 -13.06 -15.85
N ASP A 331 -1.83 -11.98 -15.92
CA ASP A 331 -1.75 -10.99 -16.99
C ASP A 331 -0.88 -9.80 -16.56
N GLY A 332 0.39 -9.83 -16.98
CA GLY A 332 1.35 -8.76 -16.67
C GLY A 332 1.22 -7.53 -17.58
N ARG A 333 0.37 -7.56 -18.62
CA ARG A 333 0.24 -6.45 -19.57
C ARG A 333 -0.22 -5.18 -18.87
N PRO A 334 0.10 -3.98 -19.41
CA PRO A 334 -0.45 -2.73 -18.91
C PRO A 334 -1.98 -2.78 -18.82
N PRO A 335 -2.62 -2.18 -17.80
CA PRO A 335 -4.07 -2.32 -17.60
C PRO A 335 -4.93 -1.98 -18.83
N ALA A 336 -4.52 -0.98 -19.61
CA ALA A 336 -5.21 -0.60 -20.85
C ALA A 336 -5.24 -1.72 -21.92
N ASP A 337 -4.21 -2.57 -21.92
CA ASP A 337 -4.06 -3.66 -22.89
C ASP A 337 -4.76 -4.95 -22.42
N GLN A 338 -5.08 -5.06 -21.13
CA GLN A 338 -5.82 -6.19 -20.57
C GLN A 338 -7.29 -6.14 -21.00
N THR A 339 -7.91 -4.97 -20.92
CA THR A 339 -9.33 -4.76 -21.24
C THR A 339 -9.63 -4.92 -22.73
N ALA A 340 -8.67 -4.62 -23.60
CA ALA A 340 -8.82 -4.78 -25.05
C ALA A 340 -8.85 -6.27 -25.47
N SER A 341 -8.25 -7.16 -24.68
CA SER A 341 -8.16 -8.59 -24.97
C SER A 341 -9.41 -9.39 -24.59
N SER A 342 -10.28 -8.84 -23.73
CA SER A 342 -11.54 -9.47 -23.30
C SER A 342 -12.75 -9.11 -24.18
N ALA A 343 -12.56 -8.25 -25.18
CA ALA A 343 -13.59 -7.81 -26.12
C ALA A 343 -13.50 -8.51 -27.50
N GLY A 344 -12.72 -9.61 -27.60
CA GLY A 344 -12.55 -10.42 -28.81
C GLY A 344 -12.86 -11.89 -28.57
#